data_AF-A0A1G0R3U3-F1
#
_entry.id   AF-A0A1G0R3U3-F1
#
_cell.length_a   1.000
_cell.length_b   1.000
_cell.length_c   1.000
_cell.angle_alpha   90.00
_cell.angle_beta   90.00
_cell.angle_gamma   90.00
#
_symmetry.space_group_name_H-M   'P 1'
#
loop_
_entity.id
_entity.type
_entity.pdbx_description
1 polymer ?
#
loop_
_entity_poly.entity_id
_entity_poly.type
_entity_poly.pdbx_seq_one_letter_code
_entity_poly.pdbx_strand_id
1 'polypeptide(L)'
;MKITVPPGVERDHFWDEPPEGSWEFWAFRWPVKAKVGDTIYFFCSRKLIAKAIIERIDLPGKSSCERTGKYKNSWKVFWKPESFVDMRQQAEFNLNV
;
A
#
# COMPACT_ATOMS: atom_id res chain seq x y z
N MET A 1 0.52 -4.53 -9.67
CA MET A 1 1.28 -5.22 -8.60
C MET A 1 0.32 -5.76 -7.53
N LYS A 2 0.60 -6.91 -6.90
CA LYS A 2 -0.24 -7.45 -5.80
C LYS A 2 0.52 -7.40 -4.47
N ILE A 3 -0.14 -6.92 -3.42
CA ILE A 3 0.38 -6.90 -2.04
C ILE A 3 -0.59 -7.68 -1.16
N THR A 4 -0.06 -8.60 -0.34
CA THR A 4 -0.85 -9.25 0.70
C THR A 4 -0.66 -8.48 1.99
N VAL A 5 -1.73 -7.89 2.51
CA VAL A 5 -1.76 -7.21 3.81
C VAL A 5 -1.90 -8.28 4.90
N PRO A 6 -0.91 -8.44 5.79
CA PRO A 6 -0.96 -9.46 6.84
C PRO A 6 -2.13 -9.22 7.81
N PRO A 7 -2.73 -10.28 8.36
CA PRO A 7 -3.66 -10.13 9.48
C PRO A 7 -2.88 -9.66 10.73
N GLY A 8 -3.22 -8.50 11.31
CA GLY A 8 -2.58 -7.96 12.52
C GLY A 8 -2.59 -6.42 12.59
N VAL A 9 -1.73 -5.85 13.43
CA VAL A 9 -1.60 -4.38 13.72
C VAL A 9 -1.43 -3.52 12.46
N GLU A 10 -0.79 -4.06 11.43
CA GLU A 10 -0.62 -3.40 10.13
C GLU A 10 -1.96 -3.13 9.45
N ARG A 11 -2.98 -3.96 9.72
CA ARG A 11 -4.35 -3.76 9.22
C ARG A 11 -5.04 -2.60 9.90
N ASP A 12 -4.81 -2.36 11.19
CA ASP A 12 -5.50 -1.32 11.94
C ASP A 12 -5.09 0.06 11.42
N HIS A 13 -3.78 0.27 11.21
CA HIS A 13 -3.26 1.51 10.63
C HIS A 13 -3.42 1.61 9.11
N PHE A 14 -3.64 0.50 8.40
CA PHE A 14 -3.82 0.52 6.94
C PHE A 14 -5.07 1.28 6.50
N TRP A 15 -6.04 1.43 7.41
CA TRP A 15 -7.29 2.15 7.15
C TRP A 15 -7.32 3.55 7.73
N ASP A 16 -6.31 3.94 8.52
CA ASP A 16 -6.24 5.28 9.07
C ASP A 16 -5.99 6.26 7.91
N GLU A 17 -6.81 7.29 7.83
CA GLU A 17 -6.60 8.35 6.85
C GLU A 17 -5.32 9.12 7.24
N PRO A 18 -4.29 9.10 6.38
CA PRO A 18 -3.05 9.77 6.71
C PRO A 18 -3.22 11.28 6.50
N PRO A 19 -2.40 12.13 7.15
CA PRO A 19 -2.52 13.58 7.03
C PRO A 19 -2.44 14.06 5.57
N GLU A 20 -3.13 15.15 5.25
CA GLU A 20 -3.13 15.70 3.89
C GLU A 20 -1.69 16.00 3.41
N GLY A 21 -1.37 15.61 2.17
CA GLY A 21 -0.03 15.76 1.58
C GLY A 21 1.02 14.75 2.06
N SER A 22 0.65 13.81 2.94
CA SER A 22 1.53 12.70 3.31
C SER A 22 1.66 11.66 2.19
N TRP A 23 2.73 10.88 2.27
CA TRP A 23 2.98 9.78 1.33
C TRP A 23 2.91 8.47 2.11
N GLU A 24 2.08 7.55 1.63
CA GLU A 24 2.02 6.21 2.15
C GLU A 24 2.99 5.30 1.40
N PHE A 25 3.49 4.26 2.08
CA PHE A 25 4.41 3.32 1.44
C PHE A 25 4.29 1.89 1.95
N TRP A 26 4.67 0.96 1.08
CA TRP A 26 4.92 -0.42 1.43
C TRP A 26 6.38 -0.76 1.17
N ALA A 27 7.03 -1.36 2.17
CA ALA A 27 8.42 -1.79 2.09
C ALA A 27 8.52 -3.26 1.66
N PHE A 28 9.46 -3.55 0.76
CA PHE A 28 9.75 -4.88 0.25
C PHE A 28 11.21 -5.24 0.51
N ARG A 29 11.43 -6.48 0.93
CA ARG A 29 12.77 -7.05 1.06
C ARG A 29 13.44 -7.30 -0.30
N TRP A 30 12.65 -7.59 -1.33
CA TRP A 30 13.13 -7.98 -2.66
C TRP A 30 12.82 -6.90 -3.70
N PRO A 31 13.53 -6.90 -4.85
CA PRO A 31 13.24 -5.99 -5.95
C PRO A 31 11.79 -6.07 -6.41
N VAL A 32 11.16 -4.90 -6.52
CA VAL A 32 9.77 -4.78 -6.95
C VAL A 32 9.73 -4.79 -8.47
N LYS A 33 8.95 -5.72 -9.05
CA LYS A 33 8.66 -5.75 -10.49
C LYS A 33 7.42 -4.89 -10.79
N ALA A 34 7.56 -3.57 -10.68
CA ALA A 34 6.53 -2.59 -10.99
C ALA A 34 7.16 -1.27 -11.45
N LYS A 35 6.37 -0.39 -12.08
CA LYS A 35 6.78 0.96 -12.48
C LYS A 35 5.82 2.01 -11.92
N VAL A 36 6.28 3.26 -11.90
CA VAL A 36 5.41 4.42 -11.62
C VAL A 36 4.24 4.44 -12.62
N GLY A 37 3.04 4.71 -12.12
CA GLY A 37 1.77 4.64 -12.84
C GLY A 37 1.08 3.27 -12.80
N ASP A 38 1.76 2.19 -12.38
CA ASP A 38 1.09 0.89 -12.21
C ASP A 38 0.13 0.92 -11.02
N THR A 39 -0.94 0.11 -11.09
CA THR A 39 -1.85 -0.10 -9.97
C THR A 39 -1.32 -1.12 -8.97
N ILE A 40 -1.36 -0.78 -7.69
CA ILE A 40 -1.20 -1.67 -6.55
C ILE A 40 -2.56 -2.24 -6.18
N TYR A 41 -2.64 -3.56 -6.01
CA TYR A 41 -3.83 -4.28 -5.55
C TYR A 41 -3.53 -4.89 -4.19
N PHE A 42 -4.27 -4.49 -3.16
CA PHE A 42 -4.11 -4.96 -1.79
C PHE A 42 -5.09 -6.08 -1.49
N PHE A 43 -4.57 -7.21 -1.01
CA PHE A 43 -5.35 -8.39 -0.68
C PHE A 43 -5.27 -8.69 0.82
N CYS A 44 -6.39 -9.06 1.43
CA CYS A 44 -6.44 -9.62 2.78
C CYS A 44 -7.26 -10.91 2.75
N SER A 45 -6.73 -11.99 3.31
CA SER A 45 -7.37 -13.33 3.25
C SER A 45 -7.81 -13.71 1.83
N ARG A 46 -6.97 -13.42 0.83
CA ARG A 46 -7.19 -13.62 -0.62
C ARG A 46 -8.31 -12.78 -1.24
N LYS A 47 -8.97 -11.89 -0.49
CA LYS A 47 -9.95 -10.93 -1.01
C LYS A 47 -9.26 -9.62 -1.36
N LEU A 48 -9.60 -9.05 -2.52
CA LEU A 48 -9.18 -7.70 -2.88
C LEU A 48 -9.88 -6.70 -1.94
N ILE A 49 -9.12 -5.84 -1.28
CA ILE A 49 -9.64 -4.93 -0.26
C ILE A 49 -9.37 -3.46 -0.57
N ALA A 50 -8.35 -3.15 -1.37
CA ALA A 50 -8.06 -1.79 -1.79
C ALA A 50 -7.20 -1.78 -3.07
N LYS A 51 -7.11 -0.62 -3.70
CA LYS A 51 -6.14 -0.34 -4.77
C LYS A 51 -5.54 1.05 -4.62
N ALA A 52 -4.33 1.25 -5.14
CA ALA A 52 -3.67 2.56 -5.22
C ALA A 52 -2.80 2.67 -6.47
N ILE A 53 -2.36 3.87 -6.84
CA ILE A 53 -1.44 4.08 -7.97
C ILE A 53 -0.03 4.30 -7.45
N ILE A 54 0.96 3.65 -8.07
CA ILE A 54 2.37 3.86 -7.74
C ILE A 54 2.79 5.25 -8.22
N GLU A 55 3.17 6.10 -7.28
CA GLU A 55 3.64 7.47 -7.55
C GLU A 55 5.18 7.55 -7.49
N ARG A 56 5.81 6.70 -6.67
CA ARG A 56 7.27 6.64 -6.55
C ARG A 56 7.75 5.26 -6.14
N ILE A 57 8.92 4.88 -6.63
CA ILE A 57 9.65 3.70 -6.18
C ILE A 57 11.03 4.14 -5.72
N ASP A 58 11.39 3.80 -4.48
CA ASP A 58 12.74 3.99 -3.96
C ASP A 58 13.48 2.66 -3.86
N LEU A 59 14.75 2.71 -4.26
CA LEU A 59 15.71 1.62 -4.06
C LEU A 59 16.13 1.53 -2.58
N PRO A 60 16.59 0.37 -2.12
CA PRO A 60 17.26 0.23 -0.82
C PRO A 60 18.38 1.28 -0.67
N GLY A 61 18.46 1.90 0.50
CA GLY A 61 19.44 2.92 0.85
C GLY A 61 19.04 4.35 0.48
N LYS A 62 18.05 4.55 -0.41
CA LYS A 62 17.64 5.88 -0.88
C LYS A 62 16.81 6.67 0.14
N SER A 63 16.04 5.97 0.96
CA SER A 63 15.19 6.57 2.00
C SER A 63 15.09 5.66 3.22
N SER A 64 14.66 6.19 4.37
CA SER A 64 14.27 5.43 5.56
C SER A 64 12.94 5.95 6.08
N CYS A 65 12.16 5.13 6.78
CA CYS A 65 10.95 5.62 7.44
C CYS A 65 11.33 6.67 8.49
N GLU A 66 10.91 7.93 8.31
CA GLU A 66 11.30 9.04 9.19
C GLU A 66 10.88 8.81 10.65
N ARG A 67 9.72 8.19 10.87
CA ARG A 67 9.18 7.94 12.21
C ARG A 67 9.92 6.85 13.00
N THR A 68 10.50 5.86 12.31
CA THR A 68 11.05 4.66 12.98
C THR A 68 12.51 4.38 12.65
N GLY A 69 13.09 5.06 11.67
CA GLY A 69 14.40 4.73 11.08
C GLY A 69 14.46 3.39 10.34
N LYS A 70 13.35 2.62 10.32
CA LYS A 70 13.30 1.28 9.72
C LYS A 70 13.18 1.33 8.20
N TYR A 71 13.38 0.17 7.56
CA TYR A 71 13.26 -0.04 6.11
C TYR A 71 14.28 0.70 5.24
N LYS A 72 15.42 1.12 5.81
CA LYS A 72 16.53 1.70 5.04
C LYS A 72 17.00 0.75 3.93
N ASN A 73 17.13 -0.54 4.23
CA ASN A 73 17.61 -1.57 3.28
C ASN A 73 16.47 -2.26 2.51
N SER A 74 15.36 -1.56 2.28
CA SER A 74 14.17 -2.11 1.62
C SER A 74 13.78 -1.25 0.43
N TRP A 75 13.28 -1.92 -0.60
CA TRP A 75 12.56 -1.26 -1.69
C TRP A 75 11.30 -0.66 -1.12
N LYS A 76 10.92 0.55 -1.55
CA LYS A 76 9.68 1.18 -1.10
C LYS A 76 8.86 1.59 -2.30
N VAL A 77 7.60 1.21 -2.27
CA VAL A 77 6.60 1.66 -3.23
C VAL A 77 5.72 2.65 -2.51
N PHE A 78 5.64 3.86 -3.04
CA PHE A 78 4.83 4.91 -2.47
C PHE A 78 3.62 5.19 -3.34
N TRP A 79 2.53 5.56 -2.67
CA TRP A 79 1.33 6.12 -3.27
C TRP A 79 0.90 7.34 -2.47
N LYS A 80 0.10 8.19 -3.09
CA LYS A 80 -0.57 9.27 -2.37
C LYS A 80 -1.95 8.83 -1.90
N PRO A 81 -2.47 9.40 -0.79
CA PRO A 81 -3.79 9.08 -0.27
C PRO A 81 -4.91 9.29 -1.30
N GLU A 82 -4.80 10.28 -2.18
CA GLU A 82 -5.84 10.59 -3.17
C GLU A 82 -5.96 9.50 -4.27
N SER A 83 -4.92 8.68 -4.45
CA SER A 83 -4.95 7.54 -5.37
C SER A 83 -5.51 6.27 -4.73
N PHE A 84 -5.68 6.25 -3.40
CA PHE A 84 -6.11 5.08 -2.65
C PHE A 84 -7.63 4.94 -2.72
N VAL A 85 -8.08 3.73 -3.05
CA VAL A 85 -9.51 3.39 -3.16
C VAL A 85 -9.79 2.18 -2.28
N ASP A 86 -10.60 2.39 -1.25
CA ASP A 86 -11.16 1.32 -0.41
C ASP A 86 -12.20 0.52 -1.20
N MET A 87 -11.96 -0.78 -1.37
CA MET A 87 -12.84 -1.69 -2.11
C MET A 87 -13.65 -2.59 -1.19
N ARG A 88 -13.53 -2.47 0.14
CA ARG A 88 -14.29 -3.27 1.10
C ARG A 88 -15.80 -3.04 0.96
N GLN A 89 -16.22 -1.80 0.71
CA GLN A 89 -17.64 -1.43 0.58
C GLN A 89 -18.28 -1.94 -0.72
N GLN A 90 -17.48 -2.23 -1.76
CA GLN A 90 -18.02 -2.78 -3.02
C GLN A 90 -18.36 -4.28 -2.93
N ALA A 91 -17.86 -4.99 -1.92
CA ALA A 91 -18.14 -6.41 -1.75
C ALA A 91 -19.57 -6.68 -1.21
N GLU A 92 -20.21 -5.69 -0.61
CA GLU A 92 -21.56 -5.84 -0.02
C GLU A 92 -22.69 -5.57 -1.04
N PHE A 93 -22.42 -4.83 -2.11
CA PHE A 93 -23.43 -4.52 -3.13
C PHE A 93 -23.74 -5.68 -4.10
N ASN A 94 -22.87 -6.68 -4.22
CA ASN A 94 -23.03 -7.80 -5.17
C ASN A 94 -23.67 -9.06 -4.55
N LEU A 95 -24.18 -8.98 -3.31
CA LEU A 95 -24.87 -10.10 -2.64
C LEU A 95 -26.39 -9.89 -2.51
N ASN A 96 -26.93 -8.78 -3.03
CA ASN A 96 -28.36 -8.43 -2.95
C ASN A 96 -29.04 -8.29 -4.32
N VAL A 97 -28.56 -8.97 -5.36
CA VAL A 97 -29.23 -9.06 -6.68
C VAL A 97 -29.53 -10.50 -7.03
#